data_AF-A0AAD9DN15-F1
#
_entry.id   AF-A0AAD9DN15-F1
#
_cell.length_a   1.000
_cell.length_b   1.000
_cell.length_c   1.000
_cell.angle_alpha   90.00
_cell.angle_beta   90.00
_cell.angle_gamma   90.00
#
_symmetry.space_group_name_H-M   'P 1'
#
loop_
_entity.id
_entity.type
_entity.pdbx_description
1 polymer ?
#
loop_
_entity_poly.entity_id
_entity_poly.type
_entity_poly.pdbx_seq_one_letter_code
_entity_poly.pdbx_strand_id
1 'polypeptide(L)'
;MESSGETGWPPKSETCVQPPPAPPHCCSARDGKAFRSKPKARSMSTSSVPSCAEFRRTQSLHGPSPVTTFGPKACMLKNPKAVMHIQDPASQRLTWNKPPKSVLVIKKIQDVSLLQPFKELCIFLTEQKQMLVYVERKVLEDPAIANDDSFVAVKKKFCTFREDFDDISNRVDFIICLGGDGTLLYASSLFQESVPPVMAFHLGSLGFLTPFNFDTYQTQVTQVIEGNAAIVLRSRLSVRVVKERREKGRAKDRKLILSNGDAEPARRAMQYQVLNEVVVDRGPSSYLSNVDLFLDGHLITTVQGDGVIVSTPTGSTAYAVAAGASMIHPNVPAIMITPICPHSLSFRPIVVPAGVELKVMLSREARNNAWVSFDGRKRQEIGQGDSALVLASRSSPAPSITITTSCFPVPSICFRDPVNDWFESLAQCLHWNVRKKQGYMSSEEEEVEEP
;
A
#
# COMPACT_ATOMS: atom_id res chain seq x y z
N MET A 1 48.31 23.46 -40.22
CA MET A 1 47.04 23.88 -40.83
C MET A 1 46.07 24.17 -39.72
N GLU A 2 45.70 25.44 -39.65
CA GLU A 2 44.94 26.10 -38.59
C GLU A 2 43.47 25.65 -38.53
N SER A 3 42.91 25.67 -37.33
CA SER A 3 41.70 26.44 -36.94
C SER A 3 41.26 25.93 -35.55
N SER A 4 41.60 26.61 -34.46
CA SER A 4 40.98 27.82 -33.88
C SER A 4 39.56 27.58 -33.34
N GLY A 5 39.42 27.63 -32.01
CA GLY A 5 38.12 27.62 -31.34
C GLY A 5 38.16 27.53 -29.82
N GLU A 6 39.07 28.26 -29.15
CA GLU A 6 38.95 28.55 -27.71
C GLU A 6 38.04 29.77 -27.52
N THR A 7 36.97 29.63 -26.73
CA THR A 7 36.28 30.76 -26.10
C THR A 7 36.13 30.48 -24.61
N GLY A 8 36.88 31.24 -23.82
CA GLY A 8 36.87 31.23 -22.37
C GLY A 8 35.55 31.72 -21.78
N TRP A 9 35.16 31.11 -20.67
CA TRP A 9 34.10 31.60 -19.79
C TRP A 9 34.73 32.34 -18.60
N PRO A 10 34.20 33.51 -18.20
CA PRO A 10 34.74 34.31 -17.11
C PRO A 10 34.34 33.75 -15.73
N PRO A 11 35.04 34.12 -14.65
CA PRO A 11 34.77 33.61 -13.31
C PRO A 11 33.49 34.24 -12.77
N LYS A 12 32.55 33.41 -12.28
CA LYS A 12 31.40 33.92 -11.53
C LYS A 12 31.73 33.95 -10.04
N SER A 13 31.85 35.19 -9.58
CA SER A 13 31.94 35.71 -8.22
C SER A 13 31.09 34.96 -7.20
N GLU A 14 31.73 34.63 -6.08
CA GLU A 14 31.08 34.42 -4.79
C GLU A 14 30.35 35.71 -4.37
N THR A 15 29.02 35.66 -4.35
CA THR A 15 28.21 36.61 -3.58
C THR A 15 27.50 35.84 -2.49
N CYS A 16 28.05 35.94 -1.30
CA CYS A 16 27.45 35.55 -0.03
C CYS A 16 26.22 36.44 0.20
N VAL A 17 25.01 35.91 -0.05
CA VAL A 17 23.76 36.59 0.31
C VAL A 17 23.31 36.03 1.65
N GLN A 18 23.44 36.86 2.68
CA GLN A 18 23.00 36.59 4.05
C GLN A 18 21.48 36.39 4.13
N PRO A 19 20.99 35.50 5.01
CA PRO A 19 19.56 35.41 5.30
C PRO A 19 19.09 36.63 6.12
N PRO A 20 17.83 37.07 5.96
CA PRO A 20 17.32 38.28 6.62
C PRO A 20 17.18 38.11 8.15
N PRO A 21 17.27 39.20 8.93
CA PRO A 21 17.18 39.13 10.39
C PRO A 21 15.73 38.90 10.86
N ALA A 22 15.60 38.12 11.93
CA ALA A 22 14.33 37.88 12.62
C ALA A 22 13.78 39.18 13.27
N PRO A 23 12.44 39.36 13.33
CA PRO A 23 11.84 40.54 13.92
C PRO A 23 12.02 40.58 15.45
N PRO A 24 12.11 41.77 16.07
CA PRO A 24 12.54 41.92 17.45
C PRO A 24 11.40 41.62 18.46
N HIS A 25 11.80 41.00 19.56
CA HIS A 25 11.03 40.89 20.79
C HIS A 25 10.65 42.28 21.31
N CYS A 26 9.36 42.55 21.43
CA CYS A 26 8.84 43.74 22.07
C CYS A 26 8.72 43.49 23.58
N CYS A 27 9.80 43.77 24.31
CA CYS A 27 9.74 44.01 25.76
C CYS A 27 9.30 45.46 25.97
N SER A 28 8.11 45.67 26.52
CA SER A 28 7.74 46.96 27.12
C SER A 28 7.89 46.86 28.63
N ALA A 29 8.85 47.60 29.17
CA ALA A 29 8.91 47.95 30.57
C ALA A 29 7.99 49.15 30.82
N ARG A 30 7.23 49.13 31.92
CA ARG A 30 6.79 50.34 32.62
C ARG A 30 6.92 50.16 34.11
N ASP A 31 7.50 51.19 34.71
CA ASP A 31 7.93 51.37 36.09
C ASP A 31 6.82 51.28 37.15
N GLY A 32 7.22 50.93 38.38
CA GLY A 32 6.33 51.02 39.53
C GLY A 32 6.90 50.61 40.90
N LYS A 33 7.86 51.41 41.40
CA LYS A 33 8.15 51.72 42.83
C LYS A 33 8.37 50.59 43.87
N ALA A 34 9.63 50.58 44.33
CA ALA A 34 10.19 50.31 45.67
C ALA A 34 9.26 50.02 46.86
N PHE A 35 9.59 48.97 47.63
CA PHE A 35 9.52 48.97 49.10
C PHE A 35 10.62 48.10 49.74
N ARG A 36 11.16 48.61 50.85
CA ARG A 36 12.28 48.10 51.67
C ARG A 36 11.86 47.02 52.68
N SER A 37 12.87 46.24 53.12
CA SER A 37 13.09 45.60 54.43
C SER A 37 12.80 44.09 54.61
N LYS A 38 13.86 43.37 55.07
CA LYS A 38 13.92 42.04 55.71
C LYS A 38 13.65 42.18 57.25
N PRO A 39 13.64 41.13 58.14
CA PRO A 39 13.82 39.66 57.96
C PRO A 39 12.90 38.70 58.81
N LYS A 40 13.04 37.39 58.55
CA LYS A 40 12.94 36.19 59.47
C LYS A 40 11.58 35.76 60.07
N ALA A 41 11.14 34.53 59.74
CA ALA A 41 11.10 33.36 60.64
C ALA A 41 10.55 32.09 59.93
N ARG A 42 11.02 30.92 60.37
CA ARG A 42 10.78 29.56 59.83
C ARG A 42 9.34 29.07 60.00
N SER A 43 8.83 28.32 59.01
CA SER A 43 7.97 27.14 59.23
C SER A 43 7.92 26.28 57.96
N MET A 44 7.89 24.97 58.14
CA MET A 44 7.96 23.95 57.09
C MET A 44 6.63 23.78 56.36
N SER A 45 6.66 23.68 55.03
CA SER A 45 5.57 23.05 54.26
C SER A 45 6.06 22.59 52.89
N THR A 46 6.12 21.25 52.74
CA THR A 46 5.83 20.47 51.53
C THR A 46 6.04 21.14 50.16
N SER A 47 7.14 20.80 49.49
CA SER A 47 7.31 21.08 48.06
C SER A 47 6.29 20.29 47.25
N SER A 48 5.33 21.00 46.68
CA SER A 48 4.37 20.52 45.69
C SER A 48 5.09 20.03 44.43
N VAL A 49 4.78 18.80 44.04
CA VAL A 49 5.12 18.18 42.75
C VAL A 49 4.67 19.09 41.60
N PRO A 50 5.46 19.32 40.53
CA PRO A 50 4.97 20.04 39.37
C PRO A 50 3.92 19.18 38.67
N SER A 51 2.72 19.75 38.47
CA SER A 51 1.61 19.11 37.78
C SER A 51 2.07 18.57 36.42
N CYS A 52 1.79 17.29 36.19
CA CYS A 52 1.94 16.61 34.91
C CYS A 52 1.17 17.42 33.85
N ALA A 53 1.89 18.18 33.01
CA ALA A 53 1.29 18.79 31.85
C ALA A 53 0.80 17.63 30.96
N GLU A 54 -0.52 17.55 30.75
CA GLU A 54 -1.13 16.60 29.82
C GLU A 54 -0.59 16.87 28.41
N PHE A 55 0.48 16.18 28.05
CA PHE A 55 0.94 16.12 26.67
C PHE A 55 -0.15 15.40 25.88
N ARG A 56 -0.94 16.16 25.12
CA ARG A 56 -1.85 15.60 24.12
C ARG A 56 -1.05 14.67 23.22
N ARG A 57 -1.41 13.39 23.25
CA ARG A 57 -0.79 12.32 22.47
C ARG A 57 -0.95 12.65 20.98
N THR A 58 0.17 12.85 20.28
CA THR A 58 0.17 12.87 18.81
C THR A 58 -0.12 11.45 18.32
N GLN A 59 -1.07 11.28 17.40
CA GLN A 59 -1.45 9.99 16.80
C GLN A 59 -0.39 9.47 15.79
N SER A 60 0.88 9.78 16.02
CA SER A 60 1.97 9.29 15.17
C SER A 60 2.25 7.82 15.47
N LEU A 61 2.49 7.05 14.40
CA LEU A 61 2.87 5.63 14.46
C LEU A 61 4.30 5.38 14.90
N HIS A 62 5.13 6.42 14.95
CA HIS A 62 6.32 6.41 15.78
C HIS A 62 5.91 6.89 17.16
N GLY A 63 6.31 6.15 18.20
CA GLY A 63 6.03 6.53 19.58
C GLY A 63 6.32 8.02 19.83
N PRO A 64 5.61 8.67 20.77
CA PRO A 64 5.84 10.09 21.09
C PRO A 64 7.33 10.34 21.17
N SER A 65 7.87 11.41 20.54
CA SER A 65 9.31 11.70 20.47
C SER A 65 9.95 11.25 21.78
N PRO A 66 10.59 10.07 21.81
CA PRO A 66 10.74 9.38 23.06
C PRO A 66 11.59 10.27 23.94
N VAL A 67 11.30 10.27 25.24
CA VAL A 67 12.26 10.81 26.19
C VAL A 67 13.56 10.08 25.89
N THR A 68 14.49 10.79 25.27
CA THR A 68 15.75 10.22 24.77
C THR A 68 16.74 10.09 25.90
N THR A 69 16.37 10.42 27.14
CA THR A 69 17.13 10.18 28.35
C THR A 69 16.67 8.89 29.01
N PHE A 70 17.60 7.99 29.30
CA PHE A 70 17.38 6.72 29.96
C PHE A 70 18.00 6.78 31.36
N GLY A 71 17.16 7.04 32.36
CA GLY A 71 17.63 7.27 33.73
C GLY A 71 18.51 8.54 33.85
N PRO A 72 19.32 8.66 34.92
CA PRO A 72 20.04 9.89 35.23
C PRO A 72 21.30 10.13 34.38
N LYS A 73 21.78 9.15 33.62
CA LYS A 73 23.10 9.18 32.98
C LYS A 73 23.15 8.77 31.52
N ALA A 74 22.13 8.08 31.00
CA ALA A 74 22.15 7.62 29.62
C ALA A 74 21.22 8.47 28.76
N CYS A 75 21.58 8.66 27.49
CA CYS A 75 20.69 9.24 26.50
C CYS A 75 20.96 8.66 25.10
N MET A 76 19.95 8.69 24.24
CA MET A 76 20.08 8.41 22.83
C MET A 76 20.76 9.60 22.15
N LEU A 77 21.94 9.37 21.59
CA LEU A 77 22.64 10.38 20.81
C LEU A 77 21.78 10.74 19.58
N LYS A 78 21.35 11.99 19.49
CA LYS A 78 20.64 12.49 18.31
C LYS A 78 21.65 12.73 17.19
N ASN A 79 21.89 11.70 16.37
CA ASN A 79 22.68 11.84 15.15
C ASN A 79 21.77 12.35 14.02
N PRO A 80 21.96 13.57 13.48
CA PRO A 80 21.11 14.10 12.41
C PRO A 80 21.05 13.21 11.17
N LYS A 81 22.12 12.45 10.89
CA LYS A 81 22.17 11.50 9.76
C LYS A 81 21.36 10.22 9.98
N ALA A 82 20.98 9.93 11.23
CA ALA A 82 20.18 8.76 11.60
C ALA A 82 18.69 9.11 11.81
N VAL A 83 18.33 10.40 11.80
CA VAL A 83 16.95 10.84 11.93
C VAL A 83 16.24 10.71 10.58
N MET A 84 15.27 9.81 10.50
CA MET A 84 14.37 9.71 9.35
C MET A 84 13.20 10.68 9.53
N HIS A 85 12.96 11.52 8.53
CA HIS A 85 11.77 12.37 8.47
C HIS A 85 10.64 11.60 7.79
N ILE A 86 9.71 11.07 8.60
CA ILE A 86 8.55 10.31 8.11
C ILE A 86 7.31 11.17 8.37
N GLN A 87 6.50 11.41 7.32
CA GLN A 87 5.23 12.12 7.46
C GLN A 87 4.26 11.28 8.30
N ASP A 88 3.53 11.91 9.20
CA ASP A 88 2.52 11.21 10.01
C ASP A 88 1.40 10.66 9.09
N PRO A 89 1.24 9.33 8.99
CA PRO A 89 0.25 8.72 8.10
C PRO A 89 -1.19 9.17 8.37
N ALA A 90 -1.53 9.54 9.61
CA ALA A 90 -2.87 10.03 9.94
C ALA A 90 -3.15 11.46 9.45
N SER A 91 -2.11 12.23 9.13
CA SER A 91 -2.20 13.65 8.77
C SER A 91 -2.17 13.91 7.26
N GLN A 92 -2.06 12.86 6.45
CA GLN A 92 -1.87 12.98 5.00
C GLN A 92 -3.15 13.46 4.31
N ARG A 93 -3.00 14.46 3.43
CA ARG A 93 -4.11 15.03 2.66
C ARG A 93 -3.74 15.14 1.19
N LEU A 94 -4.71 14.91 0.33
CA LEU A 94 -4.59 15.07 -1.11
C LEU A 94 -4.53 16.56 -1.47
N THR A 95 -3.54 16.94 -2.26
CA THR A 95 -3.44 18.27 -2.87
C THR A 95 -3.23 18.13 -4.38
N TRP A 96 -4.02 18.85 -5.16
CA TRP A 96 -3.89 18.90 -6.60
C TRP A 96 -2.97 20.07 -6.99
N ASN A 97 -1.79 19.76 -7.54
CA ASN A 97 -0.92 20.80 -8.09
C ASN A 97 -1.55 21.50 -9.30
N LYS A 98 -2.38 20.75 -10.04
CA LYS A 98 -3.23 21.21 -11.14
C LYS A 98 -4.57 20.48 -11.03
N PRO A 99 -5.69 21.12 -11.38
CA PRO A 99 -6.99 20.45 -11.34
C PRO A 99 -6.98 19.22 -12.25
N PRO A 100 -7.49 18.06 -11.78
CA PRO A 100 -7.48 16.83 -12.58
C PRO A 100 -8.38 17.00 -13.81
N LYS A 101 -7.92 16.53 -14.96
CA LYS A 101 -8.65 16.60 -16.24
C LYS A 101 -9.05 15.23 -16.75
N SER A 102 -8.30 14.19 -16.42
CA SER A 102 -8.60 12.81 -16.82
C SER A 102 -8.93 11.93 -15.63
N VAL A 103 -9.93 11.07 -15.82
CA VAL A 103 -10.41 10.14 -14.80
C VAL A 103 -10.52 8.74 -15.40
N LEU A 104 -9.94 7.75 -14.73
CA LEU A 104 -10.14 6.35 -15.04
C LEU A 104 -11.30 5.82 -14.20
N VAL A 105 -12.34 5.30 -14.86
CA VAL A 105 -13.47 4.66 -14.19
C VAL A 105 -13.34 3.15 -14.33
N ILE A 106 -13.19 2.46 -13.20
CA ILE A 106 -13.12 1.01 -13.11
C ILE A 106 -14.43 0.50 -12.51
N LYS A 107 -15.15 -0.37 -13.23
CA LYS A 107 -16.32 -1.07 -12.68
C LYS A 107 -16.05 -2.55 -12.51
N LYS A 108 -16.69 -3.20 -11.53
CA LYS A 108 -16.72 -4.67 -11.46
C LYS A 108 -17.41 -5.23 -12.71
N ILE A 109 -16.75 -6.18 -13.35
CA ILE A 109 -17.22 -6.83 -14.58
C ILE A 109 -18.39 -7.77 -14.21
N GLN A 110 -19.35 -7.96 -15.12
CA GLN A 110 -20.51 -8.86 -14.97
C GLN A 110 -21.46 -8.55 -13.80
N ASP A 111 -21.33 -7.37 -13.17
CA ASP A 111 -22.25 -6.92 -12.14
C ASP A 111 -23.28 -5.95 -12.72
N VAL A 112 -24.52 -6.42 -12.86
CA VAL A 112 -25.64 -5.67 -13.45
C VAL A 112 -26.05 -4.49 -12.56
N SER A 113 -25.89 -4.62 -11.24
CA SER A 113 -26.24 -3.57 -10.28
C SER A 113 -25.43 -2.29 -10.47
N LEU A 114 -24.25 -2.39 -11.09
CA LEU A 114 -23.34 -1.28 -11.32
C LEU A 114 -23.60 -0.52 -12.62
N LEU A 115 -24.47 -1.03 -13.51
CA LEU A 115 -24.66 -0.43 -14.83
C LEU A 115 -25.22 0.99 -14.72
N GLN A 116 -26.25 1.18 -13.88
CA GLN A 116 -26.87 2.48 -13.69
C GLN A 116 -25.93 3.46 -12.95
N PRO A 117 -25.32 3.10 -11.80
CA PRO A 117 -24.28 3.92 -11.18
C PRO A 117 -23.14 4.31 -12.11
N PHE A 118 -22.67 3.37 -12.94
CA PHE A 118 -21.61 3.63 -13.92
C PHE A 118 -22.04 4.68 -14.95
N LYS A 119 -23.26 4.57 -15.51
CA LYS A 119 -23.79 5.54 -16.48
C LYS A 119 -23.92 6.93 -15.86
N GLU A 120 -24.54 7.02 -14.70
CA GLU A 120 -24.75 8.28 -13.97
C GLU A 120 -23.42 8.98 -13.65
N LEU A 121 -22.45 8.24 -13.12
CA LEU A 121 -21.12 8.76 -12.83
C LEU A 121 -20.44 9.27 -14.10
N CYS A 122 -20.46 8.50 -15.19
CA CYS A 122 -19.79 8.90 -16.42
C CYS A 122 -20.43 10.13 -17.06
N ILE A 123 -21.77 10.24 -17.02
CA ILE A 123 -22.51 11.43 -17.48
C ILE A 123 -22.07 12.64 -16.65
N PHE A 124 -22.10 12.53 -15.32
CA PHE A 124 -21.68 13.58 -14.41
C PHE A 124 -20.25 14.07 -14.70
N LEU A 125 -19.29 13.14 -14.82
CA LEU A 125 -17.89 13.46 -15.09
C LEU A 125 -17.69 14.14 -16.45
N THR A 126 -18.40 13.67 -17.48
CA THR A 126 -18.22 14.14 -18.86
C THR A 126 -18.93 15.48 -19.09
N GLU A 127 -20.16 15.62 -18.60
CA GLU A 127 -21.03 16.76 -18.92
C GLU A 127 -20.91 17.89 -17.89
N GLN A 128 -20.89 17.56 -16.60
CA GLN A 128 -20.83 18.58 -15.54
C GLN A 128 -19.40 18.94 -15.15
N LYS A 129 -18.49 17.97 -15.07
CA LYS A 129 -17.08 18.20 -14.71
C LYS A 129 -16.15 18.39 -15.90
N GLN A 130 -16.64 18.16 -17.13
CA GLN A 130 -15.86 18.32 -18.37
C GLN A 130 -14.53 17.54 -18.37
N MET A 131 -14.53 16.34 -17.77
CA MET A 131 -13.35 15.49 -17.66
C MET A 131 -13.27 14.47 -18.81
N LEU A 132 -12.04 14.08 -19.15
CA LEU A 132 -11.77 12.96 -20.05
C LEU A 132 -11.91 11.64 -19.30
N VAL A 133 -12.93 10.85 -19.63
CA VAL A 133 -13.21 9.57 -18.98
C VAL A 133 -12.52 8.42 -19.72
N TYR A 134 -11.67 7.68 -19.01
CA TYR A 134 -11.02 6.45 -19.46
C TYR A 134 -11.75 5.22 -18.93
N VAL A 135 -11.94 4.22 -19.78
CA VAL A 135 -12.54 2.92 -19.42
C VAL A 135 -11.88 1.77 -20.18
N GLU A 136 -11.83 0.57 -19.59
CA GLU A 136 -11.36 -0.61 -20.33
C GLU A 136 -12.33 -0.90 -21.48
N ARG A 137 -11.79 -1.20 -22.67
CA ARG A 137 -12.58 -1.46 -23.88
C ARG A 137 -13.70 -2.50 -23.65
N LYS A 138 -13.43 -3.57 -22.90
CA LYS A 138 -14.40 -4.63 -22.60
C LYS A 138 -15.65 -4.11 -21.88
N VAL A 139 -15.56 -3.04 -21.11
CA VAL A 139 -16.71 -2.43 -20.42
C VAL A 139 -17.72 -1.89 -21.44
N LEU A 140 -17.25 -1.36 -22.56
CA LEU A 140 -18.11 -0.81 -23.62
C LEU A 140 -18.65 -1.86 -24.59
N GLU A 141 -18.12 -3.07 -24.53
CA GLU A 141 -18.56 -4.25 -25.28
C GLU A 141 -19.67 -5.01 -24.53
N ASP A 142 -19.94 -4.67 -23.27
CA ASP A 142 -21.08 -5.18 -22.50
C ASP A 142 -22.40 -4.83 -23.22
N PRO A 143 -23.26 -5.82 -23.58
CA PRO A 143 -24.51 -5.58 -24.31
C PRO A 143 -25.42 -4.54 -23.64
N ALA A 144 -25.43 -4.47 -22.30
CA ALA A 144 -26.28 -3.54 -21.56
C ALA A 144 -25.79 -2.07 -21.62
N ILE A 145 -24.53 -1.87 -22.03
CA ILE A 145 -23.95 -0.54 -22.31
C ILE A 145 -23.92 -0.28 -23.81
N ALA A 146 -23.67 -1.31 -24.63
CA ALA A 146 -23.57 -1.18 -26.07
C ALA A 146 -24.91 -0.85 -26.74
N ASN A 147 -26.01 -1.40 -26.25
CA ASN A 147 -27.34 -1.26 -26.84
C ASN A 147 -28.18 -0.14 -26.21
N ASP A 148 -27.60 0.69 -25.33
CA ASP A 148 -28.33 1.79 -24.70
C ASP A 148 -28.18 3.08 -25.52
N ASP A 149 -29.23 3.42 -26.28
CA ASP A 149 -29.29 4.60 -27.14
C ASP A 149 -29.11 5.92 -26.36
N SER A 150 -29.58 5.99 -25.11
CA SER A 150 -29.45 7.18 -24.28
C SER A 150 -28.00 7.48 -23.88
N PHE A 151 -27.14 6.47 -23.90
CA PHE A 151 -25.74 6.55 -23.47
C PHE A 151 -24.76 6.73 -24.63
N VAL A 152 -25.21 6.65 -25.89
CA VAL A 152 -24.37 6.71 -27.09
C VAL A 152 -23.58 8.02 -27.18
N ALA A 153 -24.20 9.15 -26.86
CA ALA A 153 -23.56 10.46 -26.95
C ALA A 153 -22.35 10.59 -25.99
N VAL A 154 -22.48 10.05 -24.78
CA VAL A 154 -21.42 10.05 -23.76
C VAL A 154 -20.37 9.00 -24.08
N LYS A 155 -20.79 7.80 -24.52
CA LYS A 155 -19.89 6.71 -24.93
C LYS A 155 -18.90 7.14 -26.02
N LYS A 156 -19.34 7.97 -26.98
CA LYS A 156 -18.47 8.50 -28.05
C LYS A 156 -17.36 9.44 -27.55
N LYS A 157 -17.49 10.00 -26.35
CA LYS A 157 -16.48 10.88 -25.73
C LYS A 157 -15.45 10.13 -24.89
N PHE A 158 -15.64 8.83 -24.64
CA PHE A 158 -14.72 8.05 -23.82
C PHE A 158 -13.41 7.74 -24.53
N CYS A 159 -12.35 7.71 -23.73
CA CYS A 159 -11.08 7.12 -24.12
C CYS A 159 -11.07 5.65 -23.69
N THR A 160 -10.80 4.73 -24.61
CA THR A 160 -10.70 3.30 -24.29
C THR A 160 -9.26 2.82 -24.32
N PHE A 161 -8.95 1.81 -23.52
CA PHE A 161 -7.65 1.14 -23.51
C PHE A 161 -7.83 -0.38 -23.37
N ARG A 162 -6.77 -1.13 -23.71
CA ARG A 162 -6.66 -2.58 -23.53
C ARG A 162 -5.56 -2.88 -22.52
N GLU A 163 -5.91 -3.58 -21.44
CA GLU A 163 -5.06 -3.88 -20.27
C GLU A 163 -3.63 -4.33 -20.61
N ASP A 164 -3.45 -5.21 -21.60
CA ASP A 164 -2.15 -5.80 -21.93
C ASP A 164 -1.39 -5.10 -23.08
N PHE A 165 -1.97 -4.06 -23.68
CA PHE A 165 -1.43 -3.45 -24.91
C PHE A 165 -1.21 -1.95 -24.80
N ASP A 166 -2.09 -1.25 -24.09
CA ASP A 166 -2.10 0.21 -24.07
C ASP A 166 -1.67 0.70 -22.67
N ASP A 167 -0.63 1.52 -22.61
CA ASP A 167 -0.16 2.13 -21.34
C ASP A 167 -0.88 3.45 -21.07
N ILE A 168 -1.61 3.50 -19.96
CA ILE A 168 -2.37 4.67 -19.49
C ILE A 168 -1.72 5.36 -18.29
N SER A 169 -0.57 4.87 -17.81
CA SER A 169 0.03 5.27 -16.53
C SER A 169 0.26 6.78 -16.42
N ASN A 170 0.66 7.43 -17.53
CA ASN A 170 0.94 8.86 -17.60
C ASN A 170 -0.21 9.70 -18.18
N ARG A 171 -1.42 9.14 -18.31
CA ARG A 171 -2.58 9.81 -18.92
C ARG A 171 -3.74 10.03 -17.96
N VAL A 172 -3.71 9.42 -16.78
CA VAL A 172 -4.80 9.41 -15.81
C VAL A 172 -4.40 10.25 -14.61
N ASP A 173 -5.19 11.27 -14.28
CA ASP A 173 -4.96 12.12 -13.10
C ASP A 173 -5.66 11.58 -11.85
N PHE A 174 -6.78 10.88 -12.03
CA PHE A 174 -7.67 10.44 -10.95
C PHE A 174 -8.32 9.09 -11.27
N ILE A 175 -8.53 8.22 -10.27
CA ILE A 175 -9.16 6.91 -10.46
C ILE A 175 -10.43 6.82 -9.60
N ILE A 176 -11.54 6.42 -10.22
CA ILE A 176 -12.78 6.07 -9.52
C ILE A 176 -13.10 4.59 -9.73
N CYS A 177 -13.26 3.87 -8.63
CA CYS A 177 -13.64 2.47 -8.61
C CYS A 177 -15.10 2.31 -8.19
N LEU A 178 -15.86 1.51 -8.95
CA LEU A 178 -17.24 1.12 -8.66
C LEU A 178 -17.30 -0.40 -8.42
N GLY A 179 -17.48 -0.81 -7.17
CA GLY A 179 -17.63 -2.22 -6.81
C GLY A 179 -16.93 -2.57 -5.49
N GLY A 180 -16.32 -3.75 -5.43
CA GLY A 180 -15.59 -4.23 -4.24
C GLY A 180 -14.07 -4.10 -4.37
N ASP A 181 -13.36 -4.71 -3.42
CA ASP A 181 -11.90 -4.63 -3.26
C ASP A 181 -11.12 -5.03 -4.53
N GLY A 182 -11.63 -5.97 -5.33
CA GLY A 182 -11.01 -6.41 -6.58
C GLY A 182 -10.84 -5.28 -7.62
N THR A 183 -11.64 -4.22 -7.55
CA THR A 183 -11.48 -3.05 -8.42
C THR A 183 -10.24 -2.22 -8.05
N LEU A 184 -9.90 -2.14 -6.77
CA LEU A 184 -8.68 -1.48 -6.30
C LEU A 184 -7.43 -2.32 -6.64
N LEU A 185 -7.53 -3.66 -6.55
CA LEU A 185 -6.46 -4.54 -7.03
C LEU A 185 -6.22 -4.39 -8.53
N TYR A 186 -7.31 -4.25 -9.30
CA TYR A 186 -7.21 -3.96 -10.73
C TYR A 186 -6.49 -2.63 -10.98
N ALA A 187 -6.88 -1.56 -10.29
CA ALA A 187 -6.19 -0.26 -10.36
C ALA A 187 -4.69 -0.41 -10.05
N SER A 188 -4.31 -1.06 -8.94
CA SER A 188 -2.91 -1.32 -8.58
C SER A 188 -2.15 -2.06 -9.69
N SER A 189 -2.81 -3.01 -10.38
CA SER A 189 -2.19 -3.79 -11.44
C SER A 189 -1.91 -2.99 -12.72
N LEU A 190 -2.70 -1.94 -13.01
CA LEU A 190 -2.52 -1.06 -14.16
C LEU A 190 -1.35 -0.09 -13.98
N PHE A 191 -1.09 0.37 -12.75
CA PHE A 191 -0.07 1.38 -12.46
C PHE A 191 1.12 0.76 -11.71
N GLN A 192 2.14 0.28 -12.43
CA GLN A 192 3.33 -0.36 -11.82
C GLN A 192 4.35 0.63 -11.22
N GLU A 193 4.13 1.94 -11.40
CA GLU A 193 4.92 3.02 -10.81
C GLU A 193 4.01 3.90 -9.94
N SER A 194 4.08 5.23 -10.09
CA SER A 194 3.20 6.17 -9.39
C SER A 194 1.73 5.88 -9.69
N VAL A 195 0.91 5.82 -8.65
CA VAL A 195 -0.52 5.52 -8.75
C VAL A 195 -1.30 6.82 -8.53
N PRO A 196 -2.20 7.21 -9.45
CA PRO A 196 -3.10 8.34 -9.23
C PRO A 196 -4.02 8.11 -8.01
N PRO A 197 -4.52 9.18 -7.34
CA PRO A 197 -5.47 9.06 -6.23
C PRO A 197 -6.67 8.18 -6.59
N VAL A 198 -7.03 7.25 -5.70
CA VAL A 198 -8.12 6.30 -5.92
C VAL A 198 -9.29 6.60 -4.98
N MET A 199 -10.45 6.90 -5.55
CA MET A 199 -11.73 6.98 -4.85
C MET A 199 -12.53 5.73 -5.14
N ALA A 200 -12.94 4.99 -4.10
CA ALA A 200 -13.58 3.68 -4.27
C ALA A 200 -14.97 3.63 -3.63
N PHE A 201 -15.99 3.44 -4.45
CA PHE A 201 -17.38 3.30 -4.04
C PHE A 201 -17.75 1.83 -3.86
N HIS A 202 -18.33 1.49 -2.71
CA HIS A 202 -18.97 0.19 -2.52
C HIS A 202 -20.35 0.20 -3.15
N LEU A 203 -20.62 -0.83 -3.95
CA LEU A 203 -21.91 -1.08 -4.57
C LEU A 203 -22.15 -2.59 -4.51
N GLY A 204 -23.25 -3.00 -3.87
CA GLY A 204 -23.52 -4.40 -3.53
C GLY A 204 -22.98 -4.78 -2.14
N SER A 205 -22.19 -5.85 -2.05
CA SER A 205 -21.53 -6.26 -0.80
C SER A 205 -20.47 -5.24 -0.37
N LEU A 206 -20.52 -4.78 0.88
CA LEU A 206 -19.55 -3.86 1.45
C LEU A 206 -18.13 -4.45 1.36
N GLY A 207 -17.20 -3.70 0.74
CA GLY A 207 -15.79 -4.08 0.62
C GLY A 207 -14.95 -3.43 1.73
N PHE A 208 -13.82 -4.03 2.10
CA PHE A 208 -12.94 -3.48 3.13
C PHE A 208 -12.15 -2.24 2.62
N LEU A 209 -12.04 -2.08 1.30
CA LEU A 209 -11.22 -1.04 0.65
C LEU A 209 -12.07 0.04 -0.05
N THR A 210 -13.39 -0.01 0.07
CA THR A 210 -14.35 0.85 -0.66
C THR A 210 -15.21 1.69 0.30
N PRO A 211 -14.68 2.78 0.89
CA PRO A 211 -15.34 3.50 1.98
C PRO A 211 -16.54 4.35 1.56
N PHE A 212 -16.70 4.67 0.27
CA PHE A 212 -17.73 5.60 -0.18
C PHE A 212 -19.04 4.90 -0.58
N ASN A 213 -20.18 5.41 -0.10
CA ASN A 213 -21.49 5.05 -0.65
C ASN A 213 -21.78 5.92 -1.89
N PHE A 214 -22.27 5.27 -2.96
CA PHE A 214 -22.61 5.93 -4.22
C PHE A 214 -23.77 6.93 -4.13
N ASP A 215 -24.68 6.84 -3.15
CA ASP A 215 -25.87 7.72 -3.05
C ASP A 215 -25.54 9.22 -3.04
N THR A 216 -24.34 9.59 -2.55
CA THR A 216 -23.89 10.99 -2.44
C THR A 216 -22.67 11.30 -3.32
N TYR A 217 -22.48 10.53 -4.41
CA TYR A 217 -21.27 10.60 -5.24
C TYR A 217 -20.98 11.99 -5.80
N GLN A 218 -22.00 12.76 -6.23
CA GLN A 218 -21.79 14.06 -6.88
C GLN A 218 -21.09 15.05 -5.96
N THR A 219 -21.55 15.15 -4.70
CA THR A 219 -20.95 16.01 -3.68
C THR A 219 -19.56 15.54 -3.31
N GLN A 220 -19.40 14.23 -3.08
CA GLN A 220 -18.12 13.66 -2.65
C GLN A 220 -17.04 13.77 -3.74
N VAL A 221 -17.37 13.44 -4.99
CA VAL A 221 -16.44 13.58 -6.13
C VAL A 221 -16.06 15.05 -6.32
N THR A 222 -17.01 15.97 -6.17
CA THR A 222 -16.74 17.41 -6.25
C THR A 222 -15.75 17.85 -5.17
N GLN A 223 -15.97 17.47 -3.92
CA GLN A 223 -15.06 17.77 -2.80
C GLN A 223 -13.66 17.21 -3.04
N VAL A 224 -13.55 15.99 -3.56
CA VAL A 224 -12.25 15.37 -3.89
C VAL A 224 -11.52 16.16 -4.98
N ILE A 225 -12.21 16.60 -6.05
CA ILE A 225 -11.64 17.37 -7.15
C ILE A 225 -11.19 18.77 -6.67
N GLU A 226 -11.99 19.42 -5.81
CA GLU A 226 -11.66 20.71 -5.20
C GLU A 226 -10.47 20.62 -4.23
N GLY A 227 -10.22 19.42 -3.70
CA GLY A 227 -9.01 19.05 -2.99
C GLY A 227 -9.17 18.96 -1.47
N ASN A 228 -8.06 18.69 -0.80
CA ASN A 228 -7.97 18.58 0.65
C ASN A 228 -8.69 17.37 1.27
N ALA A 229 -8.93 16.30 0.51
CA ALA A 229 -9.45 15.04 1.05
C ALA A 229 -8.38 14.31 1.89
N ALA A 230 -8.78 13.62 2.95
CA ALA A 230 -7.86 12.75 3.68
C ALA A 230 -7.48 11.55 2.81
N ILE A 231 -6.23 11.09 2.90
CA ILE A 231 -5.74 9.93 2.15
C ILE A 231 -5.04 8.95 3.08
N VAL A 232 -5.12 7.67 2.71
CA VAL A 232 -4.28 6.60 3.24
C VAL A 232 -3.36 6.10 2.14
N LEU A 233 -2.04 6.20 2.37
CA LEU A 233 -1.04 5.62 1.49
C LEU A 233 -0.88 4.12 1.81
N ARG A 234 -1.62 3.29 1.09
CA ARG A 234 -1.54 1.84 1.25
C ARG A 234 -0.24 1.33 0.64
N SER A 235 0.64 0.79 1.48
CA SER A 235 1.92 0.22 1.03
C SER A 235 1.70 -0.90 0.01
N ARG A 236 2.60 -1.02 -0.96
CA ARG A 236 2.70 -2.18 -1.86
C ARG A 236 3.98 -2.96 -1.61
N LEU A 237 4.01 -4.22 -2.02
CA LEU A 237 5.24 -5.00 -2.14
C LEU A 237 5.80 -4.82 -3.55
N SER A 238 7.10 -4.54 -3.65
CA SER A 238 7.85 -4.66 -4.91
C SER A 238 8.49 -6.04 -4.96
N VAL A 239 8.14 -6.79 -6.01
CA VAL A 239 8.50 -8.20 -6.12
C VAL A 239 9.33 -8.40 -7.38
N ARG A 240 10.57 -8.82 -7.20
CA ARG A 240 11.46 -9.18 -8.30
C ARG A 240 11.54 -10.69 -8.39
N VAL A 241 11.14 -11.24 -9.54
CA VAL A 241 11.27 -12.67 -9.82
C VAL A 241 12.38 -12.89 -10.84
N VAL A 242 13.40 -13.64 -10.41
CA VAL A 242 14.48 -14.10 -11.27
C VAL A 242 14.24 -15.57 -11.59
N LYS A 243 14.11 -15.90 -12.87
CA LYS A 243 13.98 -17.28 -13.36
C LYS A 243 15.16 -17.66 -14.23
N GLU A 244 15.47 -18.95 -14.23
CA GLU A 244 16.42 -19.52 -15.17
C GLU A 244 15.78 -19.66 -16.56
N ARG A 245 16.56 -19.41 -17.61
CA ARG A 245 16.09 -19.53 -18.99
C ARG A 245 15.92 -21.01 -19.32
N ARG A 246 14.69 -21.51 -19.35
CA ARG A 246 14.40 -22.79 -20.03
C ARG A 246 14.50 -22.55 -21.53
N GLU A 247 15.55 -23.08 -22.17
CA GLU A 247 15.58 -23.26 -23.63
C GLU A 247 14.54 -24.32 -24.02
N LYS A 248 13.27 -23.94 -24.08
CA LYS A 248 12.27 -24.74 -24.79
C LYS A 248 12.30 -24.34 -26.26
N GLY A 249 12.92 -25.19 -27.07
CA GLY A 249 12.96 -25.06 -28.51
C GLY A 249 11.57 -24.91 -29.12
N ARG A 250 11.34 -23.74 -29.75
CA ARG A 250 10.70 -23.57 -31.05
C ARG A 250 10.87 -22.11 -31.44
N ALA A 251 11.98 -21.84 -32.12
CA ALA A 251 12.10 -20.68 -32.98
C ALA A 251 11.02 -20.80 -34.07
N LYS A 252 10.02 -19.91 -34.03
CA LYS A 252 9.35 -19.42 -35.22
C LYS A 252 9.12 -17.93 -35.06
N ASP A 253 9.91 -17.20 -35.84
CA ASP A 253 9.73 -15.84 -36.31
C ASP A 253 9.59 -14.71 -35.29
N ARG A 254 10.74 -14.15 -34.92
CA ARG A 254 10.97 -12.71 -35.05
C ARG A 254 12.47 -12.46 -35.20
N LYS A 255 12.93 -12.40 -36.45
CA LYS A 255 14.23 -11.87 -36.85
C LYS A 255 14.22 -10.37 -36.52
N LEU A 256 14.73 -9.99 -35.34
CA LEU A 256 15.22 -8.63 -35.14
C LEU A 256 16.74 -8.70 -35.25
N ILE A 257 17.25 -8.12 -36.32
CA ILE A 257 18.68 -7.94 -36.57
C ILE A 257 19.20 -7.03 -35.46
N LEU A 258 20.11 -7.53 -34.62
CA LEU A 258 21.02 -6.69 -33.86
C LEU A 258 22.44 -7.17 -34.14
N SER A 259 23.20 -6.23 -34.69
CA SER A 259 24.62 -6.29 -35.00
C SER A 259 25.48 -6.60 -33.77
N ASN A 260 26.51 -7.38 -34.02
CA ASN A 260 27.70 -7.67 -33.22
C ASN A 260 27.94 -6.78 -31.98
N GLY A 261 27.93 -7.44 -30.82
CA GLY A 261 28.44 -6.96 -29.55
C GLY A 261 28.11 -8.02 -28.50
N ASP A 262 29.13 -8.49 -27.79
CA ASP A 262 29.06 -9.60 -26.83
C ASP A 262 27.86 -9.49 -25.88
N ALA A 263 26.83 -10.30 -26.12
CA ALA A 263 25.62 -10.33 -25.32
C ALA A 263 25.61 -11.58 -24.44
N GLU A 264 26.06 -11.42 -23.20
CA GLU A 264 25.70 -12.32 -22.09
C GLU A 264 24.18 -12.62 -22.12
N PRO A 265 23.73 -13.86 -21.89
CA PRO A 265 22.32 -14.21 -21.94
C PRO A 265 21.56 -13.46 -20.84
N ALA A 266 20.96 -12.33 -21.18
CA ALA A 266 20.19 -11.48 -20.27
C ALA A 266 19.03 -12.28 -19.65
N ARG A 267 19.17 -12.61 -18.36
CA ARG A 267 18.13 -13.26 -17.54
C ARG A 267 16.90 -12.36 -17.49
N ARG A 268 15.72 -12.95 -17.65
CA ARG A 268 14.45 -12.22 -17.58
C ARG A 268 14.06 -12.01 -16.11
N ALA A 269 14.58 -10.96 -15.49
CA ALA A 269 14.07 -10.48 -14.21
C ALA A 269 12.75 -9.74 -14.47
N MET A 270 11.68 -10.17 -13.80
CA MET A 270 10.38 -9.51 -13.87
C MET A 270 10.12 -8.78 -12.55
N GLN A 271 9.55 -7.58 -12.64
CA GLN A 271 9.16 -6.79 -11.47
C GLN A 271 7.65 -6.63 -11.44
N TYR A 272 7.08 -6.78 -10.25
CA TYR A 272 5.65 -6.64 -10.00
C TYR A 272 5.41 -5.74 -8.78
N GLN A 273 4.37 -4.93 -8.84
CA GLN A 273 3.80 -4.25 -7.69
C GLN A 273 2.56 -4.99 -7.20
N VAL A 274 2.47 -5.20 -5.89
CA VAL A 274 1.44 -6.04 -5.26
C VAL A 274 0.82 -5.29 -4.09
N LEU A 275 -0.49 -5.14 -4.07
CA LEU A 275 -1.19 -4.38 -3.03
C LEU A 275 -1.50 -5.24 -1.81
N ASN A 276 -2.00 -6.46 -2.01
CA ASN A 276 -2.38 -7.35 -0.92
C ASN A 276 -1.25 -8.32 -0.60
N GLU A 277 -1.00 -9.30 -1.49
CA GLU A 277 -0.08 -10.39 -1.17
C GLU A 277 0.60 -11.05 -2.36
N VAL A 278 1.79 -11.57 -2.07
CA VAL A 278 2.50 -12.57 -2.87
C VAL A 278 2.26 -13.92 -2.22
N VAL A 279 1.69 -14.86 -2.97
CA VAL A 279 1.48 -16.22 -2.51
C VAL A 279 2.46 -17.13 -3.21
N VAL A 280 3.22 -17.92 -2.44
CA VAL A 280 4.06 -19.00 -2.96
C VAL A 280 3.48 -20.32 -2.45
N ASP A 281 2.94 -21.14 -3.34
CA ASP A 281 2.21 -22.36 -3.02
C ASP A 281 2.70 -23.61 -3.79
N ARG A 282 2.35 -24.80 -3.31
CA ARG A 282 2.72 -26.10 -3.93
C ARG A 282 2.05 -26.39 -5.28
N GLY A 283 1.08 -25.57 -5.69
CA GLY A 283 0.27 -25.78 -6.88
C GLY A 283 -0.52 -27.08 -6.87
N PRO A 284 -0.60 -27.80 -8.00
CA PRO A 284 -1.32 -29.06 -8.07
C PRO A 284 -0.57 -30.24 -7.44
N SER A 285 0.65 -30.04 -6.94
CA SER A 285 1.46 -31.13 -6.38
C SER A 285 0.82 -31.73 -5.13
N SER A 286 0.79 -33.04 -5.02
CA SER A 286 0.37 -33.73 -3.79
C SER A 286 1.42 -33.70 -2.68
N TYR A 287 2.68 -33.38 -3.00
CA TYR A 287 3.75 -33.22 -2.01
C TYR A 287 3.68 -31.84 -1.35
N LEU A 288 4.12 -31.78 -0.09
CA LEU A 288 4.31 -30.51 0.61
C LEU A 288 5.32 -29.65 -0.13
N SER A 289 5.06 -28.34 -0.20
CA SER A 289 6.06 -27.39 -0.69
C SER A 289 7.26 -27.37 0.27
N ASN A 290 8.48 -27.26 -0.25
CA ASN A 290 9.68 -26.99 0.54
C ASN A 290 10.26 -25.65 0.06
N VAL A 291 9.91 -24.56 0.75
CA VAL A 291 10.22 -23.19 0.33
C VAL A 291 11.11 -22.53 1.38
N ASP A 292 12.34 -22.21 1.01
CA ASP A 292 13.28 -21.51 1.88
C ASP A 292 12.94 -20.02 1.94
N LEU A 293 12.81 -19.50 3.16
CA LEU A 293 12.53 -18.10 3.44
C LEU A 293 13.74 -17.45 4.12
N PHE A 294 14.27 -16.41 3.49
CA PHE A 294 15.37 -15.61 3.98
C PHE A 294 14.89 -14.19 4.34
N LEU A 295 15.49 -13.61 5.38
CA LEU A 295 15.29 -12.22 5.79
C LEU A 295 16.67 -11.55 5.88
N ASP A 296 16.88 -10.48 5.13
CA ASP A 296 18.16 -9.75 5.02
C ASP A 296 19.37 -10.69 4.82
N GLY A 297 19.20 -11.69 3.94
CA GLY A 297 20.21 -12.69 3.60
C GLY A 297 20.34 -13.87 4.57
N HIS A 298 19.66 -13.87 5.71
CA HIS A 298 19.71 -14.95 6.69
C HIS A 298 18.56 -15.95 6.47
N LEU A 299 18.86 -17.24 6.35
CA LEU A 299 17.83 -18.28 6.28
C LEU A 299 17.07 -18.33 7.61
N ILE A 300 15.77 -18.09 7.57
CA ILE A 300 14.90 -18.10 8.75
C ILE A 300 14.31 -19.50 8.95
N THR A 301 13.70 -20.05 7.90
CA THR A 301 13.08 -21.37 7.93
C THR A 301 12.83 -21.90 6.52
N THR A 302 12.68 -23.21 6.41
CA THR A 302 12.06 -23.85 5.24
C THR A 302 10.60 -24.09 5.55
N VAL A 303 9.71 -23.47 4.77
CA VAL A 303 8.27 -23.65 4.87
C VAL A 303 7.93 -25.02 4.28
N GLN A 304 7.38 -25.88 5.12
CA GLN A 304 6.80 -27.17 4.73
C GLN A 304 5.30 -27.12 4.94
N GLY A 305 4.52 -27.21 3.86
CA GLY A 305 3.06 -27.02 3.91
C GLY A 305 2.45 -26.79 2.53
N ASP A 306 1.26 -26.20 2.50
CA ASP A 306 0.64 -25.76 1.25
C ASP A 306 1.40 -24.58 0.62
N GLY A 307 1.99 -23.71 1.44
CA GLY A 307 2.77 -22.57 0.96
C GLY A 307 3.01 -21.49 2.02
N VAL A 308 3.36 -20.28 1.54
CA VAL A 308 3.55 -19.08 2.35
C VAL A 308 2.96 -17.85 1.64
N ILE A 309 2.35 -16.98 2.41
CA ILE A 309 1.83 -15.68 2.00
C ILE A 309 2.75 -14.60 2.57
N VAL A 310 3.24 -13.72 1.70
CA VAL A 310 3.88 -12.47 2.10
C VAL A 310 2.94 -11.32 1.76
N SER A 311 2.41 -10.64 2.76
CA SER A 311 1.35 -9.64 2.56
C SER A 311 1.69 -8.28 3.15
N THR A 312 1.03 -7.25 2.63
CA THR A 312 1.00 -5.91 3.22
C THR A 312 -0.02 -5.86 4.36
N PRO A 313 -0.07 -4.78 5.16
CA PRO A 313 -1.15 -4.52 6.10
C PRO A 313 -2.53 -4.47 5.42
N THR A 314 -2.60 -3.97 4.18
CA THR A 314 -3.85 -3.98 3.38
C THR A 314 -4.27 -5.42 3.04
N GLY A 315 -3.32 -6.29 2.69
CA GLY A 315 -3.58 -7.71 2.46
C GLY A 315 -3.87 -8.53 3.71
N SER A 316 -3.74 -7.94 4.92
CA SER A 316 -4.02 -8.64 6.18
C SER A 316 -5.46 -9.14 6.30
N THR A 317 -6.40 -8.46 5.63
CA THR A 317 -7.83 -8.81 5.57
C THR A 317 -8.22 -9.59 4.32
N ALA A 318 -7.25 -9.92 3.46
CA ALA A 318 -7.46 -10.66 2.21
C ALA A 318 -7.17 -12.15 2.40
N TYR A 319 -6.26 -12.77 1.64
CA TYR A 319 -6.01 -14.20 1.79
C TYR A 319 -5.31 -14.54 3.12
N ALA A 320 -4.53 -13.60 3.67
CA ALA A 320 -3.78 -13.80 4.90
C ALA A 320 -4.67 -14.10 6.13
N VAL A 321 -5.81 -13.42 6.29
CA VAL A 321 -6.73 -13.68 7.42
C VAL A 321 -7.30 -15.10 7.37
N ALA A 322 -7.58 -15.62 6.17
CA ALA A 322 -8.06 -16.98 5.99
C ALA A 322 -7.00 -18.03 6.39
N ALA A 323 -5.71 -17.69 6.27
CA ALA A 323 -4.59 -18.50 6.73
C ALA A 323 -4.22 -18.24 8.22
N GLY A 324 -5.02 -17.46 8.95
CA GLY A 324 -4.85 -17.23 10.39
C GLY A 324 -4.00 -16.01 10.76
N ALA A 325 -3.71 -15.11 9.82
CA ALA A 325 -3.02 -13.86 10.11
C ALA A 325 -3.88 -12.89 10.95
N SER A 326 -3.20 -11.99 11.67
CA SER A 326 -3.86 -10.88 12.38
C SER A 326 -4.26 -9.77 11.41
N MET A 327 -5.37 -9.08 11.68
CA MET A 327 -5.76 -7.88 10.94
C MET A 327 -4.89 -6.69 11.37
N ILE A 328 -4.30 -5.99 10.41
CA ILE A 328 -3.38 -4.88 10.65
C ILE A 328 -3.93 -3.61 9.99
N HIS A 329 -3.91 -2.51 10.74
CA HIS A 329 -4.30 -1.20 10.22
C HIS A 329 -3.34 -0.76 9.10
N PRO A 330 -3.84 -0.21 7.96
CA PRO A 330 -3.03 0.10 6.77
C PRO A 330 -1.86 1.05 7.03
N ASN A 331 -1.96 1.91 8.03
CA ASN A 331 -0.88 2.83 8.39
C ASN A 331 0.30 2.15 9.13
N VAL A 332 0.19 0.91 9.62
CA VAL A 332 1.29 0.23 10.32
C VAL A 332 2.37 -0.17 9.30
N PRO A 333 3.61 0.35 9.40
CA PRO A 333 4.66 0.06 8.41
C PRO A 333 5.28 -1.32 8.66
N ALA A 334 4.70 -2.35 8.05
CA ALA A 334 5.13 -3.73 8.22
C ALA A 334 4.95 -4.60 6.97
N ILE A 335 5.67 -5.71 6.93
CA ILE A 335 5.43 -6.84 6.02
C ILE A 335 5.00 -8.03 6.88
N MET A 336 4.01 -8.78 6.41
CA MET A 336 3.51 -9.97 7.11
C MET A 336 3.95 -11.23 6.39
N ILE A 337 4.25 -12.27 7.14
CA ILE A 337 4.58 -13.60 6.63
C ILE A 337 3.63 -14.58 7.30
N THR A 338 2.79 -15.25 6.51
CA THR A 338 1.73 -16.13 6.98
C THR A 338 1.86 -17.49 6.29
N PRO A 339 2.22 -18.57 7.01
CA PRO A 339 2.26 -19.90 6.40
C PRO A 339 0.85 -20.40 6.05
N ILE A 340 0.73 -21.18 4.97
CA ILE A 340 -0.52 -21.82 4.56
C ILE A 340 -0.44 -23.30 4.95
N CYS A 341 -1.32 -23.74 5.85
CA CYS A 341 -1.40 -25.12 6.35
C CYS A 341 0.00 -25.72 6.64
N PRO A 342 0.83 -25.09 7.51
CA PRO A 342 2.18 -25.57 7.75
C PRO A 342 2.17 -26.95 8.42
N HIS A 343 3.07 -27.83 8.01
CA HIS A 343 3.37 -29.09 8.68
C HIS A 343 4.26 -28.85 9.91
N SER A 344 3.83 -27.93 10.76
CA SER A 344 4.46 -27.55 12.03
C SER A 344 3.42 -26.91 12.94
N LEU A 345 3.37 -27.34 14.20
CA LEU A 345 2.45 -26.80 15.20
C LEU A 345 2.88 -25.44 15.75
N SER A 346 4.15 -25.06 15.55
CA SER A 346 4.75 -23.84 16.11
C SER A 346 4.93 -22.73 15.08
N PHE A 347 4.69 -22.99 13.79
CA PHE A 347 4.86 -21.99 12.75
C PHE A 347 3.66 -21.04 12.70
N ARG A 348 3.76 -19.95 13.48
CA ARG A 348 2.75 -18.89 13.54
C ARG A 348 3.05 -17.77 12.54
N PRO A 349 2.04 -17.00 12.11
CA PRO A 349 2.25 -15.79 11.32
C PRO A 349 3.15 -14.79 12.07
N ILE A 350 4.05 -14.13 11.34
CA ILE A 350 4.96 -13.13 11.88
C ILE A 350 4.81 -11.80 11.15
N VAL A 351 5.12 -10.71 11.86
CA VAL A 351 5.10 -9.35 11.34
C VAL A 351 6.51 -8.79 11.47
N VAL A 352 7.07 -8.32 10.36
CA VAL A 352 8.43 -7.78 10.30
C VAL A 352 8.41 -6.32 9.84
N PRO A 353 9.43 -5.49 10.17
CA PRO A 353 9.47 -4.09 9.76
C PRO A 353 9.44 -3.93 8.24
N ALA A 354 8.82 -2.85 7.73
CA ALA A 354 8.74 -2.57 6.28
C ALA A 354 10.10 -2.38 5.57
N GLY A 355 11.18 -2.14 6.32
CA GLY A 355 12.52 -1.91 5.76
C GLY A 355 13.32 -3.18 5.41
N VAL A 356 12.81 -4.37 5.73
CA VAL A 356 13.54 -5.63 5.49
C VAL A 356 13.40 -6.11 4.06
N GLU A 357 14.40 -6.85 3.58
CA GLU A 357 14.32 -7.63 2.34
C GLU A 357 13.97 -9.08 2.66
N LEU A 358 12.90 -9.59 2.04
CA LEU A 358 12.56 -11.00 2.07
C LEU A 358 12.98 -11.66 0.76
N LYS A 359 13.56 -12.85 0.86
CA LYS A 359 13.89 -13.66 -0.30
C LYS A 359 13.30 -15.06 -0.15
N VAL A 360 12.54 -15.48 -1.14
CA VAL A 360 11.86 -16.77 -1.19
C VAL A 360 12.45 -17.60 -2.32
N MET A 361 12.82 -18.85 -2.02
CA MET A 361 13.44 -19.78 -2.97
C MET A 361 12.86 -21.19 -2.76
N LEU A 362 12.90 -22.04 -3.79
CA LEU A 362 12.69 -23.46 -3.55
C LEU A 362 13.91 -24.05 -2.86
N SER A 363 13.66 -24.87 -1.85
CA SER A 363 14.70 -25.62 -1.17
C SER A 363 15.40 -26.57 -2.14
N ARG A 364 16.66 -26.87 -1.87
CA ARG A 364 17.41 -27.89 -2.63
C ARG A 364 16.80 -29.28 -2.49
N GLU A 365 16.08 -29.53 -1.40
CA GLU A 365 15.40 -30.79 -1.09
C GLU A 365 13.95 -30.83 -1.61
N ALA A 366 13.50 -29.79 -2.33
CA ALA A 366 12.17 -29.76 -2.90
C ALA A 366 11.99 -30.87 -3.94
N ARG A 367 10.89 -31.62 -3.83
CA ARG A 367 10.52 -32.70 -4.76
C ARG A 367 9.60 -32.24 -5.89
N ASN A 368 9.11 -31.01 -5.80
CA ASN A 368 8.12 -30.42 -6.70
C ASN A 368 8.41 -28.94 -6.89
N ASN A 369 7.94 -28.41 -8.01
CA ASN A 369 7.95 -26.98 -8.28
C ASN A 369 6.94 -26.26 -7.38
N ALA A 370 7.17 -24.97 -7.18
CA ALA A 370 6.23 -24.08 -6.51
C ALA A 370 5.61 -23.14 -7.54
N TRP A 371 4.54 -22.47 -7.14
CA TRP A 371 3.86 -21.46 -7.92
C TRP A 371 3.85 -20.17 -7.15
N VAL A 372 4.06 -19.05 -7.83
CA VAL A 372 3.87 -17.72 -7.25
C VAL A 372 2.71 -17.01 -7.93
N SER A 373 1.90 -16.32 -7.15
CA SER A 373 0.86 -15.40 -7.63
C SER A 373 1.00 -14.03 -6.95
N PHE A 374 0.45 -13.01 -7.61
CA PHE A 374 0.53 -11.61 -7.20
C PHE A 374 -0.90 -11.04 -7.17
N ASP A 375 -1.42 -10.69 -6.00
CA ASP A 375 -2.82 -10.28 -5.80
C ASP A 375 -3.83 -11.26 -6.45
N GLY A 376 -3.55 -12.56 -6.35
CA GLY A 376 -4.35 -13.64 -6.96
C GLY A 376 -4.25 -13.73 -8.50
N ARG A 377 -3.36 -12.97 -9.14
CA ARG A 377 -3.18 -12.90 -10.60
C ARG A 377 -1.77 -13.31 -11.04
N LYS A 378 -1.55 -13.36 -12.37
CA LYS A 378 -0.25 -13.58 -13.03
C LYS A 378 0.52 -14.78 -12.45
N ARG A 379 -0.21 -15.87 -12.19
CA ARG A 379 0.34 -17.09 -11.57
C ARG A 379 1.42 -17.68 -12.47
N GLN A 380 2.55 -18.03 -11.87
CA GLN A 380 3.69 -18.53 -12.62
C GLN A 380 4.44 -19.61 -11.85
N GLU A 381 4.91 -20.63 -12.56
CA GLU A 381 5.71 -21.71 -11.99
C GLU A 381 7.13 -21.20 -11.65
N ILE A 382 7.64 -21.61 -10.50
CA ILE A 382 9.04 -21.49 -10.07
C ILE A 382 9.62 -22.90 -10.03
N GLY A 383 10.54 -23.17 -10.96
CA GLY A 383 11.26 -24.44 -11.00
C GLY A 383 12.42 -24.44 -10.01
N GLN A 384 12.83 -25.65 -9.63
CA GLN A 384 14.11 -25.87 -8.97
C GLN A 384 15.23 -25.34 -9.89
N GLY A 385 16.11 -24.48 -9.38
CA GLY A 385 17.35 -24.16 -10.10
C GLY A 385 18.26 -25.37 -9.96
N ASP A 386 18.60 -26.01 -11.08
CA ASP A 386 19.39 -27.24 -11.09
C ASP A 386 20.76 -26.99 -10.44
N SER A 387 20.84 -27.28 -9.14
CA SER A 387 22.10 -27.21 -8.38
C SER A 387 23.04 -28.37 -8.71
N ALA A 388 22.62 -29.34 -9.52
CA ALA A 388 23.46 -30.45 -9.97
C ALA A 388 24.49 -30.05 -11.04
N LEU A 389 24.35 -28.87 -11.67
CA LEU A 389 25.29 -28.34 -12.68
C LEU A 389 26.06 -27.09 -12.21
N VAL A 390 26.01 -26.78 -10.91
CA VAL A 390 26.71 -25.63 -10.30
C VAL A 390 28.04 -26.05 -9.63
N LEU A 391 28.60 -27.20 -10.04
CA LEU A 391 30.00 -27.55 -9.75
C LEU A 391 30.97 -27.12 -10.88
N ALA A 392 30.47 -26.57 -11.99
CA ALA A 392 31.32 -26.16 -13.13
C ALA A 392 31.20 -24.69 -13.55
N SER A 393 30.26 -23.88 -13.02
CA SER A 393 30.18 -22.46 -13.38
C SER A 393 29.74 -21.59 -12.20
N ARG A 394 30.64 -20.69 -11.75
CA ARG A 394 30.51 -19.84 -10.56
C ARG A 394 29.62 -18.60 -10.73
N SER A 395 28.82 -18.45 -11.79
CA SER A 395 28.25 -17.14 -12.15
C SER A 395 26.72 -17.04 -12.24
N SER A 396 25.97 -18.09 -11.91
CA SER A 396 24.52 -18.09 -12.15
C SER A 396 23.67 -18.20 -10.88
N PRO A 397 23.02 -17.12 -10.37
CA PRO A 397 22.14 -17.21 -9.20
C PRO A 397 20.89 -18.07 -9.48
N ALA A 398 20.47 -18.87 -8.49
CA ALA A 398 19.29 -19.73 -8.57
C ALA A 398 17.96 -18.93 -8.67
N PRO A 399 16.86 -19.54 -9.16
CA PRO A 399 15.54 -18.92 -9.19
C PRO A 399 15.16 -18.39 -7.82
N SER A 400 14.74 -17.14 -7.75
CA SER A 400 14.43 -16.48 -6.49
C SER A 400 13.39 -15.38 -6.67
N ILE A 401 12.65 -15.16 -5.59
CA ILE A 401 11.66 -14.10 -5.46
C ILE A 401 12.16 -13.18 -4.35
N THR A 402 12.53 -11.96 -4.71
CA THR A 402 12.91 -10.92 -3.74
C THR A 402 11.72 -9.99 -3.53
N ILE A 403 11.38 -9.72 -2.28
CA ILE A 403 10.22 -8.94 -1.86
C ILE A 403 10.68 -7.84 -0.91
N THR A 404 10.35 -6.60 -1.24
CA THR A 404 10.63 -5.40 -0.44
C THR A 404 9.38 -4.52 -0.40
N THR A 405 9.28 -3.58 0.55
CA THR A 405 8.25 -2.55 0.47
C THR A 405 8.53 -1.61 -0.70
N SER A 406 7.51 -1.38 -1.53
CA SER A 406 7.58 -0.50 -2.69
C SER A 406 7.68 0.97 -2.30
N CYS A 407 8.43 1.74 -3.09
CA CYS A 407 8.44 3.21 -2.99
C CYS A 407 7.18 3.86 -3.58
N PHE A 408 6.31 3.10 -4.23
CA PHE A 408 5.08 3.59 -4.84
C PHE A 408 3.85 3.01 -4.11
N PRO A 409 3.32 3.68 -3.06
CA PRO A 409 2.07 3.26 -2.42
C PRO A 409 0.86 3.53 -3.31
N VAL A 410 -0.29 2.95 -2.96
CA VAL A 410 -1.60 3.30 -3.55
C VAL A 410 -2.26 4.37 -2.67
N PRO A 411 -2.43 5.62 -3.16
CA PRO A 411 -3.15 6.65 -2.45
C PRO A 411 -4.66 6.38 -2.51
N SER A 412 -5.22 5.79 -1.46
CA SER A 412 -6.67 5.64 -1.33
C SER A 412 -7.26 6.85 -0.61
N ILE A 413 -8.29 7.44 -1.19
CA ILE A 413 -8.99 8.57 -0.59
C ILE A 413 -9.92 8.03 0.50
N CYS A 414 -9.90 8.70 1.65
CA CYS A 414 -10.74 8.38 2.80
C CYS A 414 -12.07 9.14 2.71
N PHE A 415 -13.14 8.52 3.21
CA PHE A 415 -14.41 9.18 3.41
C PHE A 415 -14.35 10.15 4.60
N ARG A 416 -13.77 9.73 5.73
CA ARG A 416 -13.52 10.59 6.90
C ARG A 416 -12.04 10.78 7.15
N ASP A 417 -11.37 9.70 7.55
CA ASP A 417 -9.93 9.66 7.86
C ASP A 417 -9.45 8.21 7.89
N PRO A 418 -8.13 7.96 7.84
CA PRO A 418 -7.59 6.61 7.76
C PRO A 418 -8.04 5.67 8.89
N VAL A 419 -8.24 6.19 10.10
CA VAL A 419 -8.51 5.39 11.30
C VAL A 419 -9.99 5.04 11.39
N ASN A 420 -10.87 6.03 11.27
CA ASN A 420 -12.30 5.82 11.37
C ASN A 420 -12.83 4.94 10.24
N ASP A 421 -12.38 5.18 9.00
CA ASP A 421 -12.78 4.36 7.85
C ASP A 421 -12.42 2.88 8.07
N TRP A 422 -11.24 2.59 8.63
CA TRP A 422 -10.80 1.22 8.89
C TRP A 422 -11.65 0.52 9.96
N PHE A 423 -11.93 1.18 11.08
CA PHE A 423 -12.77 0.61 12.14
C PHE A 423 -14.22 0.43 11.69
N GLU A 424 -14.74 1.36 10.88
CA GLU A 424 -16.08 1.25 10.31
C GLU A 424 -16.17 0.03 9.36
N SER A 425 -15.20 -0.15 8.46
CA SER A 425 -15.11 -1.35 7.62
C SER A 425 -14.96 -2.64 8.43
N LEU A 426 -14.19 -2.63 9.52
CA LEU A 426 -14.01 -3.80 10.38
C LEU A 426 -15.32 -4.21 11.08
N ALA A 427 -16.10 -3.24 11.54
CA ALA A 427 -17.38 -3.47 12.19
C ALA A 427 -18.47 -3.90 11.20
N GLN A 428 -18.53 -3.27 10.02
CA GLN A 428 -19.59 -3.50 9.04
C GLN A 428 -19.30 -4.70 8.12
N CYS A 429 -18.07 -4.87 7.63
CA CYS A 429 -17.73 -5.95 6.68
C CYS A 429 -17.45 -7.27 7.37
N LEU A 430 -16.73 -7.25 8.51
CA LEU A 430 -16.27 -8.46 9.19
C LEU A 430 -17.08 -8.79 10.46
N HIS A 431 -18.06 -7.95 10.82
CA HIS A 431 -18.82 -8.05 12.07
C HIS A 431 -17.92 -8.35 13.27
N TRP A 432 -16.79 -7.65 13.32
CA TRP A 432 -15.71 -8.01 14.23
C TRP A 432 -16.16 -7.97 15.69
N ASN A 433 -16.05 -9.12 16.35
CA ASN A 433 -16.43 -9.34 17.75
C ASN A 433 -17.86 -8.90 18.10
N VAL A 434 -18.81 -8.98 17.17
CA VAL A 434 -20.24 -8.80 17.47
C VAL A 434 -20.71 -9.97 18.34
N ARG A 435 -21.02 -9.69 19.61
CA ARG A 435 -21.54 -10.66 20.58
C ARG A 435 -23.04 -10.46 20.79
N LYS A 436 -23.80 -11.55 20.86
CA LYS A 436 -25.17 -11.49 21.38
C LYS A 436 -25.11 -11.02 22.83
N LYS A 437 -25.86 -9.97 23.16
CA LYS A 437 -26.04 -9.56 24.57
C LYS A 437 -26.74 -10.70 25.31
N GLN A 438 -26.20 -11.13 26.45
CA GLN A 438 -26.90 -12.06 27.32
C GLN A 438 -28.18 -11.37 27.82
N GLY A 439 -29.33 -12.05 27.67
CA GLY A 439 -30.59 -11.58 28.23
C GLY A 439 -30.59 -11.71 29.75
N TYR A 440 -31.41 -10.90 30.42
CA TYR A 440 -31.66 -11.08 31.86
C TYR A 440 -32.36 -12.43 32.07
N MET A 441 -31.94 -13.19 33.07
CA MET A 441 -32.67 -14.38 33.51
C MET A 441 -34.01 -13.93 34.06
N SER A 442 -35.10 -14.25 33.37
CA SER A 442 -36.45 -14.11 33.92
C SER A 442 -36.62 -15.15 35.02
N SER A 443 -36.91 -14.68 36.23
CA SER A 443 -37.24 -15.50 37.39
C SER A 443 -38.65 -16.07 37.26
N GLU A 444 -38.85 -17.10 36.45
CA GLU A 444 -40.11 -17.86 36.38
C GLU A 444 -39.81 -19.34 36.12
N GLU A 445 -39.28 -20.02 37.13
CA GLU A 445 -39.33 -21.49 37.26
C GLU A 445 -39.49 -21.86 38.75
N GLU A 446 -40.68 -21.63 39.30
CA GLU A 446 -41.22 -22.18 40.55
C GLU A 446 -42.76 -22.09 40.36
N GLU A 447 -43.62 -23.10 40.39
CA GLU A 447 -43.59 -24.44 40.95
C GLU A 447 -44.72 -25.29 40.31
N VAL A 448 -44.39 -26.54 39.96
CA VAL A 448 -45.10 -27.79 40.29
C VAL A 448 -46.48 -28.09 39.65
N GLU A 449 -46.44 -28.99 38.65
CA GLU A 449 -47.50 -29.96 38.34
C GLU A 449 -47.78 -30.88 39.54
N GLU A 450 -49.05 -31.23 39.79
CA GLU A 450 -49.52 -32.62 40.04
C GLU A 450 -51.03 -32.66 40.40
N PRO A 451 -51.73 -33.80 40.28
CA PRO A 451 -51.40 -35.05 39.57
C PRO A 451 -52.38 -35.43 38.43
#